data_AF-A0ABD1GYV4-F1
#
_entry.id   AF-A0ABD1GYV4-F1
#
_cell.length_a   1.000
_cell.length_b   1.000
_cell.length_c   1.000
_cell.angle_alpha   90.00
_cell.angle_beta   90.00
_cell.angle_gamma   90.00
#
_symmetry.space_group_name_H-M   'P 1'
#
loop_
_entity.id
_entity.type
_entity.pdbx_description
1 polymer ?
#
loop_
_entity_poly.entity_id
_entity_poly.type
_entity_poly.pdbx_seq_one_letter_code
_entity_poly.pdbx_strand_id
1 'polypeptide(L)'
;MWYKERTKLWHDKNLRNKGLRVGQKVLLFQSRLKLMPGKLKSKWIGPFTIVALRANGAVELKGSDPDSNSFIMNGHRVKIFRDNSELCVVEEIPLRIPTPSPN
;
A
#
# COMPACT_ATOMS: atom_id res chain seq x y z
N MET A 1 20.34 22.83 -16.45
CA MET A 1 20.51 22.63 -14.98
C MET A 1 20.67 21.15 -14.70
N TRP A 2 21.91 20.68 -14.62
CA TRP A 2 22.29 19.27 -14.38
C TRP A 2 21.59 18.60 -13.18
N TYR A 3 21.32 19.37 -12.12
CA TYR A 3 20.67 18.88 -10.90
C TYR A 3 19.23 18.35 -11.14
N LYS A 4 18.40 19.06 -11.90
CA LYS A 4 16.99 18.68 -12.14
C LYS A 4 16.90 17.38 -12.93
N GLU A 5 17.83 17.19 -13.86
CA GLU A 5 17.88 16.05 -14.76
C GLU A 5 18.28 14.76 -14.02
N ARG A 6 19.25 14.83 -13.10
CA ARG A 6 19.58 13.70 -12.20
C ARG A 6 18.42 13.31 -11.29
N THR A 7 17.73 14.30 -10.70
CA THR A 7 16.58 14.04 -9.82
C THR A 7 15.42 13.42 -10.60
N LYS A 8 15.15 13.90 -11.82
CA LYS A 8 14.15 13.33 -12.72
C LYS A 8 14.50 11.89 -13.10
N LEU A 9 15.74 11.63 -13.53
CA LEU A 9 16.19 10.28 -13.87
C LEU A 9 16.09 9.30 -12.71
N TRP A 10 16.43 9.71 -11.49
CA TRP A 10 16.25 8.88 -10.31
C TRP A 10 14.77 8.62 -10.00
N HIS A 11 13.93 9.66 -10.12
CA HIS A 11 12.50 9.56 -9.91
C HIS A 11 11.84 8.60 -10.92
N ASP A 12 12.13 8.78 -12.21
CA ASP A 12 11.61 7.98 -13.30
C ASP A 12 12.10 6.52 -13.19
N LYS A 13 13.38 6.30 -12.81
CA LYS A 13 13.91 4.95 -12.54
C LYS A 13 13.26 4.28 -11.34
N ASN A 14 12.89 5.04 -10.32
CA ASN A 14 12.29 4.51 -9.10
C ASN A 14 10.76 4.43 -9.19
N LEU A 15 10.18 4.79 -10.34
CA LEU A 15 8.78 4.58 -10.69
C LEU A 15 8.53 3.08 -10.86
N ARG A 16 8.45 2.36 -9.73
CA ARG A 16 8.22 0.92 -9.71
C ARG A 16 6.84 0.63 -10.29
N ASN A 17 6.84 0.00 -11.47
CA ASN A 17 5.64 -0.60 -12.02
C ASN A 17 5.25 -1.79 -11.13
N LYS A 18 4.09 -1.71 -10.47
CA LYS A 18 3.67 -2.69 -9.44
C LYS A 18 3.13 -3.98 -10.03
N GLY A 19 3.09 -4.12 -11.37
CA GLY A 19 2.58 -5.32 -12.03
C GLY A 19 1.11 -5.61 -11.70
N LEU A 20 0.30 -4.56 -11.56
CA LEU A 20 -1.12 -4.67 -11.22
C LEU A 20 -1.87 -5.39 -12.34
N ARG A 21 -2.86 -6.19 -11.97
CA ARG A 21 -3.75 -6.91 -12.90
C ARG A 21 -5.21 -6.68 -12.53
N VAL A 22 -6.09 -6.74 -13.53
CA VAL A 22 -7.54 -6.75 -13.32
C VAL A 22 -7.95 -7.98 -12.51
N GLY A 23 -8.88 -7.82 -11.57
CA GLY A 23 -9.33 -8.86 -10.64
C GLY A 23 -8.44 -9.04 -9.40
N GLN A 24 -7.31 -8.33 -9.31
CA GLN A 24 -6.41 -8.44 -8.16
C GLN A 24 -6.93 -7.63 -6.96
N LYS A 25 -6.78 -8.20 -5.75
CA LYS A 25 -7.04 -7.49 -4.49
C LYS A 25 -5.88 -6.56 -4.13
N VAL A 26 -6.21 -5.35 -3.69
CA VAL A 26 -5.22 -4.31 -3.37
C VAL A 26 -5.65 -3.44 -2.20
N LEU A 27 -4.66 -2.94 -1.45
CA LEU A 27 -4.82 -1.95 -0.39
C LEU A 27 -4.67 -0.53 -0.93
N LEU A 28 -5.45 0.38 -0.37
CA LEU A 28 -5.48 1.79 -0.75
C LEU A 28 -4.81 2.70 0.28
N PHE A 29 -3.92 3.58 -0.15
CA PHE A 29 -3.29 4.55 0.74
C PHE A 29 -4.15 5.79 0.97
N GLN A 30 -4.72 5.94 2.17
CA GLN A 30 -5.45 7.12 2.62
C GLN A 30 -4.51 8.08 3.37
N SER A 31 -4.18 9.17 2.68
CA SER A 31 -3.33 10.26 3.20
C SER A 31 -4.11 11.53 3.54
N ARG A 32 -5.45 11.52 3.44
CA ARG A 32 -6.27 12.72 3.57
C ARG A 32 -5.91 13.44 4.88
N LEU A 33 -5.28 14.61 4.73
CA LEU A 33 -4.99 15.54 5.80
C LEU A 33 -6.34 16.05 6.30
N LYS A 34 -6.89 15.45 7.36
CA LYS A 34 -7.78 16.20 8.25
C LYS A 34 -6.85 17.04 9.10
N LEU A 35 -7.03 18.36 9.11
CA LEU A 35 -6.39 19.23 10.11
C LEU A 35 -6.78 18.69 11.49
N MET A 36 -5.92 17.84 12.05
CA MET A 36 -6.08 17.28 13.38
C MET A 36 -5.05 17.97 14.27
N PRO A 37 -5.38 18.32 15.51
CA PRO A 37 -4.45 18.95 16.46
C PRO A 37 -3.33 18.00 16.95
N GLY A 38 -3.00 16.95 16.19
CA GLY A 38 -2.04 15.91 16.56
C GLY A 38 -1.29 15.35 15.35
N LYS A 39 -0.46 14.32 15.58
CA LYS A 39 0.40 13.73 14.54
C LYS A 39 -0.42 13.20 13.35
N LEU A 40 0.06 13.48 12.15
CA LEU A 40 -0.53 12.99 10.91
C LEU A 40 -0.53 11.45 10.88
N LYS A 41 -1.70 10.85 10.64
CA LYS A 41 -1.84 9.39 10.49
C LYS A 41 -2.19 9.06 9.05
N SER A 42 -1.25 8.45 8.34
CA SER A 42 -1.51 7.78 7.07
C SER A 42 -1.92 6.33 7.32
N LYS A 43 -2.93 5.84 6.59
CA LYS A 43 -3.45 4.48 6.75
C LYS A 43 -3.58 3.77 5.41
N TRP A 44 -3.32 2.47 5.39
CA TRP A 44 -3.74 1.58 4.31
C TRP A 44 -5.14 1.09 4.63
N ILE A 45 -6.06 1.23 3.69
CA ILE A 45 -7.47 0.85 3.81
C ILE A 45 -7.70 -0.33 2.91
N GLY A 46 -8.38 -1.35 3.46
CA GLY A 46 -9.24 -2.35 2.83
C GLY A 46 -8.71 -3.11 1.60
N PRO A 47 -9.03 -4.39 1.45
CA PRO A 47 -8.89 -5.05 0.16
C PRO A 47 -9.96 -4.51 -0.81
N PHE A 48 -9.51 -3.92 -1.90
CA PHE A 48 -10.32 -3.50 -3.04
C PHE A 48 -9.97 -4.36 -4.24
N THR A 49 -10.93 -4.57 -5.15
CA THR A 49 -10.70 -5.32 -6.38
C THR A 49 -10.45 -4.35 -7.52
N ILE A 50 -9.41 -4.61 -8.33
CA ILE A 50 -9.15 -3.84 -9.54
C ILE A 50 -10.16 -4.24 -10.63
N VAL A 51 -10.95 -3.28 -11.09
CA VAL A 51 -11.90 -3.47 -12.20
C VAL A 51 -11.22 -3.20 -13.54
N ALA A 52 -10.44 -2.13 -13.62
CA ALA A 52 -9.78 -1.72 -14.85
C ALA A 52 -8.45 -1.01 -14.58
N LEU A 53 -7.52 -1.14 -15.52
CA LEU A 53 -6.26 -0.39 -15.55
C LEU A 53 -6.30 0.58 -16.72
N ARG A 54 -5.93 1.84 -16.47
CA ARG A 54 -5.87 2.87 -17.48
C ARG A 54 -4.44 3.01 -18.00
N ALA A 55 -4.29 3.42 -19.27
CA ALA A 55 -2.98 3.60 -19.92
C ALA A 55 -2.07 4.60 -19.20
N ASN A 56 -2.65 5.55 -18.46
CA ASN A 56 -1.93 6.56 -17.68
C ASN A 56 -1.48 6.07 -16.28
N GLY A 57 -1.63 4.78 -15.96
CA GLY A 57 -1.28 4.20 -14.66
C GLY A 57 -2.33 4.44 -13.56
N ALA A 58 -3.49 5.02 -13.90
CA ALA A 58 -4.63 5.05 -13.00
C ALA A 58 -5.32 3.68 -12.93
N VAL A 59 -5.90 3.40 -11.77
CA VAL A 59 -6.50 2.12 -11.43
C VAL A 59 -7.93 2.38 -10.98
N GLU A 60 -8.86 1.65 -11.56
CA GLU A 60 -10.25 1.66 -11.14
C GLU A 60 -10.48 0.54 -10.12
N LEU A 61 -10.96 0.93 -8.94
CA LEU A 61 -11.15 0.07 -7.79
C LEU A 61 -12.63 -0.04 -7.45
N LYS A 62 -13.04 -1.24 -7.03
CA LYS A 62 -14.37 -1.51 -6.48
C LYS A 62 -14.24 -2.10 -5.07
N GLY A 63 -15.16 -1.71 -4.19
CA GLY A 63 -15.29 -2.26 -2.85
C GLY A 63 -15.71 -3.72 -2.85
N SER A 64 -15.78 -4.33 -1.67
CA SER A 64 -16.26 -5.71 -1.51
C SER A 64 -17.76 -5.85 -1.80
N ASP A 65 -18.53 -4.77 -1.61
CA ASP A 65 -19.97 -4.80 -1.85
C ASP A 65 -20.30 -4.69 -3.35
N PRO A 66 -21.24 -5.50 -3.85
CA PRO A 66 -21.63 -5.49 -5.26
C PRO A 66 -22.23 -4.14 -5.69
N ASP A 67 -22.89 -3.42 -4.78
CA ASP A 67 -23.49 -2.09 -5.00
C ASP A 67 -22.51 -0.93 -4.79
N SER A 68 -21.26 -1.21 -4.40
CA SER A 68 -20.25 -0.18 -4.21
C SER A 68 -19.85 0.44 -5.55
N ASN A 69 -19.96 1.76 -5.65
CA ASN A 69 -19.48 2.50 -6.83
C ASN A 69 -17.97 2.29 -7.03
N SER A 70 -17.56 2.11 -8.28
CA SER A 70 -16.15 2.11 -8.62
C SER A 70 -15.58 3.53 -8.53
N PHE A 71 -14.30 3.63 -8.20
CA PHE A 71 -13.59 4.90 -8.15
C PHE A 71 -12.18 4.78 -8.73
N ILE A 72 -11.70 5.86 -9.32
CA ILE A 72 -10.42 5.90 -10.01
C ILE A 72 -9.37 6.52 -9.08
N MET A 73 -8.23 5.86 -8.95
CA MET A 73 -7.10 6.29 -8.13
C MET A 73 -5.79 6.18 -8.91
N ASN A 74 -4.75 6.88 -8.45
CA ASN A 74 -3.40 6.70 -8.98
C ASN A 74 -2.84 5.34 -8.51
N GLY A 75 -2.33 4.51 -9.43
CA GLY A 75 -1.72 3.20 -9.11
C GLY A 75 -0.55 3.28 -8.12
N HIS A 76 0.12 4.43 -8.00
CA HIS A 76 1.14 4.64 -6.97
C HIS A 76 0.59 4.57 -5.54
N ARG A 77 -0.71 4.85 -5.35
CA ARG A 77 -1.37 4.81 -4.04
C ARG A 77 -1.95 3.45 -3.69
N VAL A 78 -1.68 2.44 -4.52
CA VAL A 78 -2.22 1.10 -4.41
C VAL A 78 -1.11 0.11 -4.06
N LYS A 79 -1.34 -0.82 -3.15
CA LYS A 79 -0.39 -1.88 -2.80
C LYS A 79 -1.06 -3.24 -2.98
N ILE A 80 -0.39 -4.20 -3.60
CA ILE A 80 -0.95 -5.56 -3.75
C ILE A 80 -1.26 -6.14 -2.38
N PHE A 81 -2.50 -6.58 -2.20
CA PHE A 81 -2.91 -7.31 -1.02
C PHE A 81 -2.46 -8.76 -1.21
N ARG A 82 -1.55 -9.22 -0.35
CA ARG A 82 -1.14 -10.61 -0.29
C ARG A 82 -1.98 -11.25 0.80
N ASP A 83 -3.00 -12.01 0.39
CA ASP A 83 -3.70 -12.91 1.30
C ASP A 83 -2.65 -13.91 1.79
N ASN A 84 -2.25 -13.81 3.05
CA ASN A 84 -1.20 -14.63 3.65
C ASN A 84 -1.76 -16.02 4.00
N SER A 85 -2.52 -16.65 3.10
CA SER A 85 -3.26 -17.89 3.34
C SER A 85 -2.37 -19.14 3.45
N GLU A 86 -1.06 -18.98 3.61
CA GLU A 86 -0.10 -20.04 3.99
C GLU A 86 0.89 -19.62 5.10
N LEU A 87 0.61 -18.57 5.89
CA LEU A 87 1.36 -18.31 7.13
C LEU A 87 0.42 -18.18 8.33
N CYS A 88 -0.31 -19.26 8.59
CA CYS A 88 -0.59 -19.69 9.96
C CYS A 88 0.64 -20.44 10.50
N VAL A 89 1.76 -19.74 10.66
CA VAL A 89 2.69 -19.99 11.77
C VAL A 89 3.12 -18.60 12.22
N VAL A 90 2.37 -18.06 13.18
CA VAL A 90 2.98 -17.10 14.09
C VAL A 90 4.02 -17.92 14.83
N GLU A 91 5.28 -17.91 14.40
CA GLU A 91 6.34 -18.24 15.34
C GLU A 91 6.29 -17.13 16.38
N GLU A 92 5.57 -17.40 17.46
CA GLU A 92 5.75 -16.67 18.70
C GLU A 92 7.19 -16.90 19.12
N ILE A 93 8.09 -16.01 18.70
CA ILE A 93 9.43 -15.94 19.27
C ILE A 93 9.21 -15.55 20.74
N PRO A 94 9.45 -16.44 21.72
CA PRO A 94 9.26 -16.09 23.11
C PRO A 94 10.26 -14.97 23.42
N LEU A 95 9.76 -13.83 23.89
CA LEU A 95 10.62 -12.77 24.42
C LEU A 95 11.38 -13.36 25.61
N ARG A 96 12.65 -13.74 25.39
CA ARG A 96 13.55 -14.10 26.49
C ARG A 96 13.72 -12.87 27.37
N ILE A 97 13.08 -12.89 28.53
CA ILE A 97 13.31 -11.90 29.59
C ILE A 97 14.79 -12.04 29.98
N PRO A 98 15.56 -10.94 30.05
CA PRO A 98 16.94 -11.00 30.53
C PRO A 98 16.92 -11.56 31.95
N THR A 99 17.66 -12.64 32.20
CA THR A 99 17.84 -13.16 33.56
C THR A 99 18.53 -12.08 34.41
N PRO A 100 18.01 -11.74 35.60
CA PRO A 100 18.70 -10.83 36.49
C PRO A 100 20.06 -11.42 36.86
N SER A 101 21.10 -10.61 36.77
CA SER A 101 22.47 -10.98 37.13
C SER A 101 22.50 -11.43 38.60
N PRO A 102 23.17 -12.53 38.97
CA PRO A 102 23.32 -12.90 40.36
C PRO A 102 24.23 -11.88 41.06
N ASN A 103 23.86 -11.53 42.30
CA ASN A 103 24.64 -10.69 43.21
C ASN A 103 26.00 -11.31 43.54
#